data_AF-A0A960N0X0-F1
#
_entry.id   AF-A0A960N0X0-F1
#
_cell.length_a   1.000
_cell.length_b   1.000
_cell.length_c   1.000
_cell.angle_alpha   90.00
_cell.angle_beta   90.00
_cell.angle_gamma   90.00
#
_symmetry.space_group_name_H-M   'P 1'
#
loop_
_entity.id
_entity.type
_entity.pdbx_description
1 polymer ?
#
loop_
_entity_poly.entity_id
_entity_poly.type
_entity_poly.pdbx_seq_one_letter_code
_entity_poly.pdbx_strand_id
1 'polypeptide(L)'
;MDTIAFILKILGSLGVFLYGMKVMSEGIQRTAGDGMRKVMATMTHNRFAGIATGLITTGLIQSSSATTVMVVSFVNAGLLTLIESIGVIMGANLG
;
A
#
# COMPACT_ATOMS: atom_id res chain seq x y z
N MET A 1 18.41 -27.68 16.40
CA MET A 1 19.19 -26.65 15.64
C MET A 1 18.30 -26.00 14.57
N ASP A 2 17.37 -26.75 13.98
CA ASP A 2 16.52 -26.31 12.86
C ASP A 2 15.48 -25.25 13.23
N THR A 3 14.92 -25.28 14.45
CA THR A 3 13.95 -24.28 14.91
C THR A 3 14.56 -22.88 15.03
N ILE A 4 15.81 -22.78 15.49
CA ILE A 4 16.52 -21.50 15.61
C ILE A 4 16.81 -20.94 14.21
N ALA A 5 17.26 -21.79 13.29
CA ALA A 5 17.49 -21.39 11.89
C ALA A 5 16.17 -20.96 11.20
N PHE A 6 15.05 -21.63 11.49
CA PHE A 6 13.74 -21.26 10.98
C PHE A 6 13.26 -19.89 11.49
N ILE A 7 13.40 -19.64 12.80
CA ILE A 7 13.06 -18.33 13.41
C ILE A 7 13.92 -17.21 12.82
N LEU A 8 15.23 -17.44 12.65
CA LEU A 8 16.14 -16.47 12.04
C LEU A 8 15.78 -16.19 10.57
N LYS A 9 15.35 -17.20 9.80
CA LYS A 9 14.88 -17.02 8.42
C LYS A 9 13.63 -16.15 8.35
N ILE A 10 12.66 -16.37 9.24
CA ILE A 10 11.44 -15.54 9.30
C ILE A 10 11.77 -14.11 9.71
N LEU A 11 12.62 -13.92 10.72
CA LEU A 11 13.04 -12.59 11.15
C LEU A 11 13.83 -11.86 10.05
N GLY A 12 14.69 -12.57 9.33
CA GLY A 12 15.44 -12.03 8.20
C GLY A 12 14.52 -11.61 7.04
N SER A 13 13.58 -12.46 6.64
CA SER A 13 12.64 -12.16 5.56
C SER A 13 11.69 -11.02 5.94
N LEU A 14 11.23 -10.99 7.19
CA LEU A 14 10.42 -9.89 7.72
C LEU A 14 11.21 -8.58 7.75
N GLY A 15 12.48 -8.60 8.18
CA GLY A 15 13.36 -7.42 8.19
C GLY A 15 13.55 -6.83 6.79
N VAL A 16 13.83 -7.67 5.79
CA VAL A 16 13.96 -7.24 4.39
C VAL A 16 12.61 -6.73 3.85
N PHE A 17 11.50 -7.38 4.19
CA PHE A 17 10.16 -6.93 3.80
C PHE A 17 9.84 -5.55 4.36
N LEU A 18 10.00 -5.34 5.68
CA LEU A 18 9.77 -4.04 6.34
C LEU A 18 10.68 -2.94 5.75
N TYR A 19 11.94 -3.26 5.48
CA TYR A 19 12.86 -2.33 4.85
C TYR A 19 12.43 -1.97 3.42
N GLY A 20 12.04 -2.96 2.62
CA GLY A 20 11.49 -2.74 1.27
C GLY A 20 10.26 -1.85 1.29
N MET A 21 9.34 -2.05 2.24
CA MET A 21 8.17 -1.18 2.42
C MET A 21 8.57 0.26 2.75
N LYS A 22 9.57 0.46 3.63
CA LYS A 22 10.09 1.78 3.96
C LYS A 22 10.68 2.48 2.73
N VAL A 23 11.52 1.77 1.96
CA VAL A 23 12.12 2.29 0.73
C VAL A 23 11.05 2.64 -0.31
N MET A 24 10.00 1.82 -0.43
CA MET A 24 8.87 2.09 -1.32
C MET A 24 8.11 3.35 -0.89
N SER A 25 7.85 3.53 0.41
CA SER A 25 7.20 4.73 0.95
C SER A 25 8.04 5.99 0.70
N GLU A 26 9.35 5.95 0.96
CA GLU A 26 10.25 7.07 0.70
C GLU A 26 10.42 7.37 -0.80
N GLY A 27 10.50 6.35 -1.64
CA GLY A 27 10.59 6.49 -3.09
C GLY A 27 9.34 7.12 -3.68
N ILE A 28 8.16 6.68 -3.20
CA ILE A 28 6.88 7.31 -3.54
C ILE A 28 6.86 8.76 -3.04
N GLN A 29 7.23 9.05 -1.79
CA GLN A 29 7.26 10.43 -1.27
C GLN A 29 8.18 11.35 -2.08
N ARG A 30 9.36 10.85 -2.48
CA ARG A 30 10.34 11.60 -3.29
C ARG A 30 9.89 11.83 -4.72
N THR A 31 9.16 10.87 -5.30
CA THR A 31 8.68 10.94 -6.69
C THR A 31 7.30 11.62 -6.78
N ALA A 32 6.52 11.58 -5.70
CA ALA A 32 5.21 12.19 -5.63
C ALA A 32 5.32 13.69 -5.37
N GLY A 33 5.56 14.44 -6.43
CA GLY A 33 5.29 15.87 -6.46
C GLY A 33 3.79 16.18 -6.50
N ASP A 34 3.46 17.46 -6.67
CA ASP A 34 2.07 17.95 -6.66
C ASP A 34 1.17 17.28 -7.70
N GLY A 35 1.73 16.85 -8.84
CA GLY A 35 1.00 16.13 -9.89
C GLY A 35 0.48 14.77 -9.44
N MET A 36 1.31 13.97 -8.76
CA MET A 36 0.90 12.64 -8.25
C MET A 36 -0.15 12.78 -7.14
N ARG A 37 -0.01 13.78 -6.27
CA ARG A 37 -1.03 14.12 -5.25
C ARG A 37 -2.37 14.45 -5.90
N LYS A 38 -2.37 15.24 -6.98
CA LYS A 38 -3.58 15.66 -7.68
C LYS A 38 -4.26 14.48 -8.39
N VAL A 39 -3.49 13.58 -9.00
CA VAL A 39 -4.01 12.34 -9.62
C VAL A 39 -4.64 11.42 -8.57
N MET A 40 -3.93 11.17 -7.46
CA MET A 40 -4.45 10.36 -6.36
C MET A 40 -5.73 10.97 -5.79
N ALA A 41 -5.72 12.26 -5.45
CA ALA A 41 -6.90 12.97 -4.94
C ALA A 41 -8.09 12.91 -5.91
N THR A 42 -7.86 12.94 -7.23
CA THR A 42 -8.94 12.83 -8.23
C THR A 42 -9.49 11.41 -8.29
N MET A 43 -8.63 10.40 -8.19
CA MET A 43 -9.01 8.98 -8.20
C MET A 43 -9.72 8.55 -6.90
N THR A 44 -9.43 9.20 -5.77
CA THR A 44 -10.06 8.88 -4.47
C THR A 44 -11.11 9.89 -3.99
N HIS A 45 -11.44 10.90 -4.79
CA HIS A 45 -12.36 11.99 -4.44
C HIS A 45 -13.77 11.55 -3.95
N ASN A 46 -14.26 10.39 -4.40
CA ASN A 46 -15.57 9.86 -4.00
C ASN A 46 -15.41 8.39 -3.57
N ARG A 47 -16.20 7.94 -2.57
CA ARG A 47 -16.19 6.55 -2.07
C ARG A 47 -16.24 5.51 -3.19
N PHE A 48 -17.02 5.76 -4.25
CA PHE A 48 -17.15 4.84 -5.37
C PHE A 48 -15.88 4.77 -6.21
N ALA A 49 -15.22 5.91 -6.41
CA ALA A 49 -13.94 5.97 -7.10
C ALA A 49 -12.84 5.31 -6.25
N GLY A 50 -12.83 5.52 -4.93
CA GLY A 50 -11.94 4.81 -4.00
C GLY A 50 -12.10 3.29 -4.07
N ILE A 51 -13.35 2.80 -4.06
CA ILE A 51 -13.65 1.36 -4.21
C ILE A 51 -13.20 0.83 -5.59
N ALA A 52 -13.48 1.54 -6.68
CA ALA A 52 -13.05 1.13 -8.01
C ALA A 52 -11.51 1.09 -8.12
N THR A 53 -10.83 2.09 -7.54
CA THR A 53 -9.37 2.16 -7.50
C THR A 53 -8.80 0.99 -6.71
N GLY A 54 -9.39 0.64 -5.57
CA GLY A 54 -9.03 -0.53 -4.78
C GLY A 54 -9.21 -1.84 -5.54
N LEU A 55 -10.34 -2.00 -6.23
CA LEU A 55 -10.65 -3.20 -7.02
C LEU A 55 -9.67 -3.39 -8.18
N ILE A 56 -9.34 -2.32 -8.90
CA ILE A 56 -8.33 -2.36 -9.98
C ILE A 56 -6.94 -2.66 -9.39
N THR A 57 -6.60 -2.03 -8.28
CA THR A 57 -5.30 -2.20 -7.62
C THR A 57 -5.12 -3.65 -7.16
N THR A 58 -6.12 -4.27 -6.52
CA THR A 58 -6.04 -5.69 -6.16
C THR A 58 -6.07 -6.60 -7.37
N GLY A 59 -6.85 -6.30 -8.42
CA GLY A 59 -6.83 -7.08 -9.65
C GLY A 59 -5.44 -7.13 -10.32
N LEU A 60 -4.67 -6.04 -10.21
CA LEU A 60 -3.30 -5.94 -10.75
C LEU A 60 -2.25 -6.55 -9.81
N ILE A 61 -2.37 -6.34 -8.51
CA ILE A 61 -1.36 -6.76 -7.52
C ILE A 61 -1.59 -8.20 -7.04
N GLN A 62 -2.83 -8.70 -7.08
CA GLN A 62 -3.33 -10.02 -6.64
C GLN A 62 -3.00 -10.43 -5.19
N SER A 63 -2.21 -9.64 -4.47
CA SER A 63 -1.80 -9.89 -3.09
C SER A 63 -2.44 -8.86 -2.18
N SER A 64 -3.47 -9.27 -1.43
CA SER A 64 -4.17 -8.41 -0.47
C SER A 64 -3.24 -7.84 0.61
N SER A 65 -2.19 -8.59 0.98
CA SER A 65 -1.15 -8.13 1.91
C SER A 65 -0.31 -7.01 1.32
N ALA A 66 0.09 -7.12 0.05
CA ALA A 66 0.83 -6.07 -0.65
C ALA A 66 -0.04 -4.82 -0.88
N THR A 67 -1.31 -4.99 -1.21
CA THR A 67 -2.26 -3.87 -1.39
C THR A 67 -2.45 -3.08 -0.09
N THR A 68 -2.65 -3.77 1.04
CA THR A 68 -2.80 -3.11 2.35
C THR A 68 -1.57 -2.29 2.73
N VAL A 69 -0.39 -2.89 2.55
CA VAL A 69 0.91 -2.23 2.79
C VAL A 69 1.09 -0.99 1.94
N MET A 70 0.70 -1.07 0.67
CA MET A 70 0.80 0.04 -0.28
C MET A 70 -0.12 1.19 0.14
N VAL A 71 -1.37 0.89 0.51
CA VAL A 71 -2.32 1.89 0.97
C VAL A 71 -1.82 2.58 2.24
N VAL A 72 -1.30 1.83 3.21
CA VAL A 72 -0.68 2.38 4.43
C VAL A 72 0.52 3.28 4.07
N SER A 73 1.33 2.88 3.09
CA SER A 73 2.47 3.66 2.61
C SER A 73 2.03 4.97 1.94
N PHE A 74 0.91 4.97 1.21
CA PHE A 74 0.32 6.18 0.61
C PHE A 74 -0.26 7.13 1.66
N VAL A 75 -0.86 6.60 2.73
CA VAL A 75 -1.32 7.42 3.87
C VAL A 75 -0.13 8.05 4.58
N ASN A 76 0.93 7.27 4.85
CA ASN A 76 2.15 7.79 5.48
C ASN A 76 2.88 8.83 4.61
N ALA A 77 2.76 8.72 3.28
CA ALA A 77 3.25 9.72 2.32
C ALA A 77 2.36 10.97 2.20
N GLY A 78 1.21 11.00 2.87
CA GLY A 78 0.23 12.08 2.76
C GLY A 78 -0.38 12.18 1.35
N LEU A 79 -0.39 11.07 0.60
CA LEU A 79 -1.03 10.99 -0.73
C LEU A 79 -2.50 10.61 -0.63
N LEU A 80 -2.86 9.85 0.42
CA LEU A 80 -4.23 9.50 0.76
C LEU A 80 -4.53 9.91 2.19
N THR A 81 -5.73 10.41 2.44
CA THR A 81 -6.24 10.53 3.81
C THR A 81 -6.63 9.16 4.35
N LEU A 82 -6.72 9.05 5.68
CA LEU A 82 -7.21 7.83 6.33
C LEU A 82 -8.61 7.44 5.82
N ILE A 83 -9.47 8.42 5.57
CA ILE A 83 -10.84 8.20 5.07
C ILE A 83 -10.83 7.62 3.65
N GLU A 84 -10.02 8.19 2.74
CA GLU A 84 -9.87 7.67 1.37
C GLU A 84 -9.27 6.25 1.36
N SER A 85 -8.31 6.00 2.25
CA SER A 85 -7.65 4.71 2.38
C SER A 85 -8.63 3.58 2.73
N ILE A 86 -9.66 3.86 3.52
CA ILE A 86 -10.73 2.90 3.86
C ILE A 86 -11.52 2.52 2.61
N GLY A 87 -11.82 3.49 1.73
CA GLY A 87 -12.52 3.23 0.47
C GLY A 87 -11.70 2.36 -0.48
N VAL A 88 -10.40 2.60 -0.57
CA VAL A 88 -9.47 1.79 -1.37
C VAL A 88 -9.33 0.38 -0.77
N ILE A 89 -9.21 0.23 0.55
CA ILE A 89 -9.14 -1.08 1.20
C ILE A 89 -10.44 -1.88 1.00
N MET A 90 -11.60 -1.23 1.10
CA MET A 90 -12.90 -1.85 0.80
C MET A 90 -12.96 -2.38 -0.62
N GLY A 91 -12.55 -1.56 -1.61
CA GLY A 91 -12.46 -1.99 -3.00
C GLY A 91 -11.45 -3.10 -3.24
N ALA A 92 -10.31 -3.02 -2.57
CA ALA A 92 -9.25 -4.00 -2.62
C ALA A 92 -9.64 -5.36 -2.02
N ASN A 93 -10.63 -5.41 -1.14
CA ASN A 93 -11.20 -6.65 -0.60
C ASN A 93 -12.33 -7.22 -1.48
N LEU A 94 -12.85 -6.43 -2.43
CA LEU A 94 -13.91 -6.83 -3.36
C LEU A 94 -13.36 -7.46 -4.66
N GLY A 95 -12.16 -7.04 -5.09
CA GLY A 95 -11.40 -7.63 -6.19
C GLY A 95 -10.45 -8.71 -5.72
#